data_AF-A0A378NEC6-F1
#
_entry.id   AF-A0A378NEC6-F1
#
_cell.length_a   1.000
_cell.length_b   1.000
_cell.length_c   1.000
_cell.angle_alpha   90.00
_cell.angle_beta   90.00
_cell.angle_gamma   90.00
#
_symmetry.space_group_name_H-M   'P 1'
#
loop_
_entity.id
_entity.type
_entity.pdbx_description
1 polymer ?
#
loop_
_entity_poly.entity_id
_entity_poly.type
_entity_poly.pdbx_seq_one_letter_code
_entity_poly.pdbx_strand_id
1 'polypeptide(L)' 'MKETLLVIADGLTGANDTAVMFAESGFDTVLKTKVSALAQIHPDKAQVISVSTDSRAIGENCN' A
#
# COMPACT_ATOMS: atom_id res chain seq x y z
N MET A 1 -2.19 9.61 19.51
CA MET A 1 -1.82 8.49 18.63
C MET A 1 -1.42 9.08 17.30
N LYS A 2 -0.32 8.63 16.68
CA LYS A 2 0.04 9.04 15.32
C LYS A 2 -0.88 8.26 14.38
N GLU A 3 -1.65 8.95 13.56
CA GLU A 3 -2.53 8.32 12.56
C GLU A 3 -1.69 7.86 11.37
N THR A 4 -2.00 6.68 10.83
CA THR A 4 -1.33 6.09 9.66
C THR A 4 -2.39 5.81 8.60
N LEU A 5 -2.17 6.30 7.38
CA LEU A 5 -3.02 6.02 6.23
C LEU A 5 -2.61 4.67 5.60
N LEU A 6 -3.58 3.79 5.35
CA LEU A 6 -3.37 2.54 4.62
C LEU A 6 -4.03 2.63 3.23
N VAL A 7 -3.22 2.55 2.18
CA VAL A 7 -3.64 2.43 0.79
C VAL A 7 -3.65 0.96 0.40
N ILE A 8 -4.78 0.47 -0.09
CA ILE A 8 -4.96 -0.90 -0.57
C ILE A 8 -5.24 -0.82 -2.08
N ALA A 9 -4.31 -1.30 -2.89
CA ALA A 9 -4.47 -1.36 -4.35
C ALA A 9 -4.55 -2.81 -4.84
N ASP A 10 -5.31 -3.02 -5.91
CA ASP A 10 -5.53 -4.32 -6.53
C ASP A 10 -4.32 -4.89 -7.29
N GLY A 11 -3.34 -4.04 -7.60
CA GLY A 11 -2.13 -4.39 -8.32
C GLY A 11 -0.93 -3.50 -7.97
N LEU A 12 0.26 -4.00 -8.24
CA LEU A 12 1.52 -3.41 -7.77
C LEU A 12 1.78 -2.00 -8.33
N THR A 13 1.46 -1.75 -9.61
CA THR A 13 1.64 -0.43 -10.23
C THR A 13 0.81 0.63 -9.51
N GLY A 14 -0.47 0.36 -9.24
CA GLY A 14 -1.33 1.31 -8.53
C GLY A 14 -0.89 1.56 -7.09
N ALA A 15 -0.41 0.51 -6.40
CA ALA A 15 0.16 0.64 -5.07
C ALA A 15 1.41 1.54 -5.07
N ASN A 16 2.30 1.32 -6.05
CA ASN A 16 3.56 2.05 -6.17
C ASN A 16 3.35 3.51 -6.56
N ASP A 17 2.55 3.79 -7.60
CA ASP A 17 2.30 5.14 -8.08
C ASP A 17 1.69 6.01 -6.97
N THR A 18 0.72 5.45 -6.23
CA THR A 18 0.13 6.14 -5.08
C THR A 18 1.16 6.39 -3.97
N ALA A 19 2.03 5.40 -3.68
CA ALA A 19 3.08 5.55 -2.67
C ALA A 19 4.08 6.65 -3.05
N VAL A 20 4.46 6.73 -4.33
CA VAL A 20 5.33 7.78 -4.86
C VAL A 20 4.67 9.15 -4.69
N MET A 21 3.40 9.31 -5.04
CA MET A 21 2.69 10.59 -4.86
C MET A 21 2.67 11.08 -3.41
N PHE A 22 2.51 10.17 -2.43
CA PHE A 22 2.61 10.53 -1.01
C PHE A 22 4.05 10.86 -0.60
N ALA A 23 5.04 10.11 -1.06
CA ALA A 23 6.44 10.40 -0.79
C ALA A 23 6.88 11.75 -1.37
N GLU A 24 6.47 12.08 -2.60
CA GLU A 24 6.73 13.37 -3.25
C GLU A 24 6.05 14.54 -2.52
N SER A 25 4.92 14.28 -1.85
CA SER A 25 4.23 15.24 -0.99
C SER A 25 4.87 15.38 0.42
N GLY A 26 5.96 14.65 0.69
CA GLY A 26 6.73 14.75 1.93
C GLY A 26 6.30 13.80 3.06
N PHE A 27 5.46 12.81 2.78
CA PHE A 27 5.03 11.83 3.79
C PHE A 27 5.97 10.64 3.88
N ASP A 28 6.33 10.24 5.11
CA ASP A 28 7.03 8.98 5.37
C ASP A 28 6.16 7.80 4.91
N THR A 29 6.51 7.25 3.74
CA THR A 29 5.68 6.28 3.03
C THR A 29 6.40 4.95 2.87
N VAL A 30 5.70 3.84 3.14
CA VAL A 30 6.21 2.48 2.96
C VAL A 30 5.33 1.73 1.98
N LEU A 31 5.94 1.16 0.93
CA LEU A 31 5.28 0.22 0.02
C LEU A 31 5.51 -1.22 0.49
N LYS A 32 4.44 -2.02 0.50
CA LYS A 32 4.48 -3.48 0.62
C LYS A 32 3.95 -4.13 -0.65
N THR A 33 4.70 -5.08 -1.18
CA THR A 33 4.33 -5.81 -2.40
C THR A 33 3.30 -6.92 -2.13
N LYS A 34 3.07 -7.29 -0.86
CA LYS A 34 2.14 -8.35 -0.44
C LYS A 34 1.47 -7.99 0.88
N VAL A 35 0.20 -8.36 1.03
CA VAL A 35 -0.60 -8.15 2.26
C VAL A 35 0.05 -8.79 3.50
N SER A 36 0.65 -9.97 3.36
CA SER A 36 1.31 -10.66 4.48
C SER A 36 2.46 -9.86 5.10
N ALA A 37 3.06 -8.93 4.34
CA ALA A 37 4.14 -8.09 4.83
C ALA A 37 3.66 -6.93 5.74
N LEU A 38 2.34 -6.70 5.85
CA LEU A 38 1.76 -5.73 6.79
C LEU A 38 2.01 -6.10 8.25
N ALA A 39 2.06 -7.41 8.56
CA ALA A 39 2.32 -7.90 9.92
C ALA A 39 3.70 -7.51 10.46
N GLN A 40 4.63 -7.08 9.60
CA GLN A 40 5.99 -6.67 9.96
C GLN A 40 6.15 -5.15 10.03
N ILE A 41 5.08 -4.37 9.87
CA ILE A 41 5.16 -2.92 9.91
C ILE A 41 4.99 -2.42 11.34
N HIS A 42 5.89 -1.51 11.70
CA HIS A 42 5.78 -0.66 12.87
C HIS A 42 5.02 0.62 12.47
N PRO A 43 3.74 0.79 12.88
CA PRO A 43 2.89 1.91 12.44
C PRO A 43 3.46 3.29 12.83
N ASP A 44 4.26 3.32 13.89
CA ASP A 44 5.01 4.48 14.38
C ASP A 44 6.05 5.01 13.38
N LYS A 45 6.49 4.17 12.43
CA LYS A 45 7.56 4.49 11.45
C LYS A 45 7.07 4.98 10.10
N ALA A 46 5.77 4.98 9.83
CA ALA A 46 5.22 5.41 8.55
C ALA A 46 3.92 6.22 8.74
N GLN A 47 3.80 7.32 8.01
CA GLN A 47 2.55 8.08 7.90
C GLN A 47 1.62 7.45 6.87
N VAL A 48 2.19 6.83 5.83
CA VAL A 48 1.44 6.15 4.77
C VAL A 48 2.02 4.75 4.54
N ILE A 49 1.14 3.75 4.47
CA ILE A 49 1.46 2.40 4.06
C ILE A 49 0.67 2.11 2.80
N SER A 50 1.34 1.74 1.72
CA SER A 50 0.69 1.26 0.50
C SER A 50 0.92 -0.22 0.32
N VAL A 51 -0.10 -0.98 -0.07
CA VAL A 51 -0.01 -2.43 -0.27
C VAL A 51 -0.74 -2.88 -1.52
N SER A 52 -0.13 -3.82 -2.24
CA SER A 52 -0.77 -4.55 -3.34
C SER A 52 -1.43 -5.83 -2.83
N THR A 53 -2.67 -6.07 -3.25
CA THR A 53 -3.39 -7.34 -3.01
C THR A 53 -3.21 -8.35 -4.13
N ASP A 54 -2.69 -7.94 -5.30
CA ASP A 54 -2.54 -8.78 -6.49
C ASP A 54 -3.85 -9.48 -6.89
N SER A 55 -4.98 -8.78 -6.71
CA SER A 55 -6.32 -9.33 -6.85
C SER A 55 -7.01 -8.95 -8.16
N ARG A 56 -6.35 -8.15 -9.02
CA ARG A 56 -6.93 -7.68 -10.30
C ARG A 56 -7.47 -8.83 -11.16
N ALA A 57 -6.67 -9.88 -11.34
CA ALA A 57 -7.05 -11.06 -12.14
C ALA A 57 -8.14 -11.93 -11.50
N ILE A 58 -8.36 -11.83 -10.18
CA ILE A 58 -9.42 -12.58 -9.48
C ILE A 58 -10.79 -12.03 -9.87
N GLY A 59 -10.92 -10.69 -10.01
CA GLY A 59 -12.17 -10.06 -10.42
C GLY A 59 -12.54 -10.32 -11.89
N GLU A 60 -11.55 -10.54 -12.75
CA GLU A 60 -11.75 -10.79 -14.19
C GLU A 60 -12.25 -12.22 -14.48
N ASN A 61 -11.91 -13.19 -13.63
CA ASN A 61 -12.28 -14.61 -13.78
C ASN A 61 -13.69 -14.96 -13.26
N CYS A 62 -14.50 -13.97 -12.85
CA CYS A 62 -15.89 -14.17 -12.41
C CYS A 62 -16.92 -13.98 -13.53
N ASN A 63 -16.51 -13.86 -14.79
CA ASN A 63 -17.38 -13.77 -15.97
C ASN A 63 -17.56 -15.13 -16.66
#